data_AF-A0A7Y5SYQ5-F1
#
_entry.id   AF-A0A7Y5SYQ5-F1
#
_cell.length_a   1.000
_cell.length_b   1.000
_cell.length_c   1.000
_cell.angle_alpha   90.00
_cell.angle_beta   90.00
_cell.angle_gamma   90.00
#
_symmetry.space_group_name_H-M   'P 1'
#
loop_
_entity.id
_entity.type
_entity.pdbx_description
1 polymer ?
#
loop_
_entity_poly.entity_id
_entity_poly.type
_entity_poly.pdbx_seq_one_letter_code
_entity_poly.pdbx_strand_id
1 'polypeptide(L)'
;GNNTVLDDIGYFFGGMTNLSEGIQYIDSKTGWESTWWDEVDELAKNNKPGDSVNPTTLKQNILNENYPGGDNPKSIEGHDWWGRIKGDTFVDLPAQLHDAAWTRMGLHADKYGITLATTTTSYLADWRFVGQNLYLATKHVRSSPLLSMKAYSIGIGFAAIIYPKSVLIGRNAENRL
;
A
#
# COMPACT_ATOMS: atom_id res chain seq x y z
N GLY A 1 15.80 12.71 12.97
CA GLY A 1 15.56 13.51 11.76
C GLY A 1 15.23 12.59 10.62
N ASN A 2 14.00 12.06 10.58
CA ASN A 2 13.61 10.97 9.65
C ASN A 2 12.44 11.36 8.72
N ASN A 3 12.15 12.65 8.56
CA ASN A 3 11.03 13.12 7.73
C ASN A 3 11.41 13.32 6.25
N THR A 4 12.70 13.33 5.90
CA THR A 4 13.13 13.63 4.53
C THR A 4 12.66 12.61 3.51
N VAL A 5 12.65 11.31 3.84
CA VAL A 5 12.27 10.26 2.87
C VAL A 5 10.78 10.30 2.53
N LEU A 6 9.91 10.60 3.51
CA LEU A 6 8.47 10.70 3.28
C LEU A 6 8.07 12.00 2.59
N ASP A 7 8.74 13.10 2.93
CA ASP A 7 8.61 14.38 2.24
C ASP A 7 9.11 14.25 0.79
N ASP A 8 10.23 13.56 0.56
CA ASP A 8 10.77 13.28 -0.75
C ASP A 8 9.80 12.42 -1.58
N ILE A 9 9.19 11.37 -1.00
CA ILE A 9 8.19 10.53 -1.69
C ILE A 9 6.92 11.31 -2.06
N GLY A 10 6.44 12.20 -1.17
CA GLY A 10 5.27 13.05 -1.42
C GLY A 10 5.51 14.09 -2.52
N TYR A 11 6.70 14.70 -2.56
CA TYR A 11 7.14 15.59 -3.65
C TYR A 11 7.41 14.82 -4.95
N PHE A 12 7.93 13.60 -4.84
CA PHE A 12 8.31 12.72 -5.94
C PHE A 12 7.12 12.34 -6.83
N PHE A 13 5.98 11.98 -6.24
CA PHE A 13 4.75 11.67 -7.00
C PHE A 13 3.97 12.91 -7.48
N GLY A 14 4.25 14.09 -6.91
CA GLY A 14 3.58 15.35 -7.27
C GLY A 14 4.18 16.09 -8.48
N GLY A 15 5.41 15.78 -8.90
CA GLY A 15 6.16 16.64 -9.82
C GLY A 15 6.89 16.00 -11.02
N MET A 16 6.90 14.67 -11.18
CA MET A 16 7.69 14.02 -12.24
C MET A 16 6.89 13.65 -13.49
N THR A 17 7.49 13.93 -14.65
CA THR A 17 7.01 13.50 -15.98
C THR A 17 7.47 12.07 -16.36
N ASN A 18 8.43 11.48 -15.63
CA ASN A 18 8.97 10.15 -15.93
C ASN A 18 9.04 9.25 -14.69
N LEU A 19 7.95 8.51 -14.48
CA LEU A 19 7.67 7.76 -13.26
C LEU A 19 8.63 6.57 -13.03
N SER A 20 9.20 6.00 -14.09
CA SER A 20 10.07 4.82 -14.01
C SER A 20 11.47 5.14 -13.46
N GLU A 21 12.06 6.27 -13.85
CA GLU A 21 13.42 6.66 -13.47
C GLU A 21 13.52 6.92 -11.97
N GLY A 22 12.52 7.59 -11.43
CA GLY A 22 12.57 7.94 -10.03
C GLY A 22 12.14 6.78 -9.10
N ILE A 23 11.31 5.85 -9.58
CA ILE A 23 11.06 4.56 -8.91
C ILE A 23 12.36 3.75 -8.77
N GLN A 24 13.18 3.72 -9.83
CA GLN A 24 14.51 3.10 -9.80
C GLN A 24 15.47 3.84 -8.86
N TYR A 25 15.39 5.18 -8.81
CA TYR A 25 16.17 5.98 -7.87
C TYR A 25 15.86 5.64 -6.41
N ILE A 26 14.57 5.61 -6.01
CA ILE A 26 14.15 5.28 -4.64
C ILE A 26 14.68 3.90 -4.25
N ASP A 27 14.46 2.89 -5.09
CA ASP A 27 14.92 1.54 -4.79
C ASP A 27 16.44 1.42 -4.66
N SER A 28 17.20 2.10 -5.53
CA SER A 28 18.66 2.13 -5.46
C SER A 28 19.20 2.74 -4.16
N LYS A 29 18.39 3.55 -3.47
CA LYS A 29 18.74 4.21 -2.21
C LYS A 29 18.23 3.46 -0.99
N THR A 30 17.09 2.80 -1.09
CA THR A 30 16.40 2.23 0.08
C THR A 30 16.38 0.71 0.11
N GLY A 31 16.67 0.02 -0.99
CA GLY A 31 16.49 -1.43 -1.10
C GLY A 31 15.03 -1.83 -0.84
N TRP A 32 14.09 -1.07 -1.41
CA TRP A 32 12.73 -0.94 -0.92
C TRP A 32 12.03 -2.28 -0.77
N GLU A 33 12.14 -3.17 -1.75
CA GLU A 33 11.51 -4.50 -1.70
C GLU A 33 12.09 -5.41 -0.60
N SER A 34 13.40 -5.33 -0.35
CA SER A 34 14.03 -6.17 0.69
C SER A 34 13.51 -5.86 2.10
N THR A 35 13.06 -4.62 2.33
CA THR A 35 12.51 -4.20 3.63
C THR A 35 11.05 -4.59 3.84
N TRP A 36 10.29 -4.91 2.78
CA TRP A 36 8.86 -5.17 2.92
C TRP A 36 8.57 -6.44 3.70
N TRP A 37 9.39 -7.48 3.51
CA TRP A 37 9.27 -8.71 4.28
C TRP A 37 9.58 -8.51 5.76
N ASP A 38 10.58 -7.68 6.08
CA ASP A 38 10.88 -7.32 7.46
C ASP A 38 9.72 -6.52 8.07
N GLU A 39 9.12 -5.59 7.31
CA GLU A 39 7.93 -4.86 7.76
C GLU A 39 6.72 -5.77 7.99
N VAL A 40 6.49 -6.77 7.12
CA VAL A 40 5.44 -7.78 7.30
C VAL A 40 5.73 -8.66 8.52
N ASP A 41 6.97 -9.08 8.73
CA ASP A 41 7.33 -9.87 9.91
C ASP A 41 7.17 -9.07 11.21
N GLU A 42 7.49 -7.77 11.20
CA GLU A 42 7.19 -6.87 12.31
C GLU A 42 5.67 -6.72 12.53
N LEU A 43 4.88 -6.65 11.46
CA LEU A 43 3.42 -6.63 11.57
C LEU A 43 2.87 -7.93 12.17
N ALA A 44 3.43 -9.07 11.79
CA ALA A 44 3.02 -10.38 12.27
C ALA A 44 3.18 -10.52 13.80
N LYS A 45 4.07 -9.74 14.43
CA LYS A 45 4.20 -9.69 15.90
C LYS A 45 2.96 -9.10 16.59
N ASN A 46 2.11 -8.36 15.87
CA ASN A 46 0.84 -7.86 16.39
C ASN A 46 -0.25 -8.93 16.41
N ASN A 47 -0.05 -10.07 15.71
CA ASN A 47 -0.96 -11.19 15.82
C ASN A 47 -0.86 -11.78 17.24
N LYS A 48 -1.98 -12.26 17.77
CA LYS A 48 -1.95 -12.96 19.06
C LYS A 48 -1.11 -14.24 18.93
N PRO A 49 -0.21 -14.52 19.90
CA PRO A 49 0.57 -15.75 19.89
C PRO A 49 -0.33 -17.00 19.84
N GLY A 50 -0.08 -17.88 18.89
CA GLY A 50 -0.81 -19.15 18.72
C GLY A 50 -2.10 -19.05 17.92
N ASP A 51 -2.53 -17.84 17.54
CA ASP A 51 -3.67 -17.66 16.66
C ASP A 51 -3.27 -18.08 15.23
N SER A 52 -4.19 -18.64 14.46
CA SER A 52 -3.95 -19.09 13.08
C SER A 52 -4.84 -18.30 12.14
N VAL A 53 -4.39 -18.10 10.89
CA VAL A 53 -5.22 -17.45 9.87
C VAL A 53 -6.46 -18.31 9.58
N ASN A 54 -7.62 -17.67 9.51
CA ASN A 54 -8.87 -18.30 9.09
C ASN A 54 -8.88 -18.41 7.55
N PRO A 55 -8.79 -19.63 6.98
CA PRO A 55 -8.69 -19.81 5.53
C PRO A 55 -9.93 -19.34 4.77
N THR A 56 -11.09 -19.23 5.44
CA THR A 56 -12.33 -18.75 4.80
C THR A 56 -12.31 -17.26 4.49
N THR A 57 -11.36 -16.52 5.06
CA THR A 57 -11.19 -15.06 4.88
C THR A 57 -10.10 -14.71 3.86
N LEU A 58 -9.47 -15.72 3.25
CA LEU A 58 -8.44 -15.51 2.23
C LEU A 58 -9.07 -15.22 0.86
N LYS A 59 -8.36 -14.43 0.04
CA LYS A 59 -8.71 -14.16 -1.36
C LYS A 59 -10.08 -13.51 -1.58
N GLN A 60 -10.56 -12.75 -0.60
CA GLN A 60 -11.85 -12.05 -0.66
C GLN A 60 -11.76 -10.65 -1.29
N ASN A 61 -10.54 -10.17 -1.51
CA ASN A 61 -10.26 -8.81 -1.96
C ASN A 61 -10.13 -8.71 -3.49
N ILE A 62 -9.82 -7.50 -3.98
CA ILE A 62 -9.78 -7.16 -5.41
C ILE A 62 -8.85 -8.12 -6.15
N LEU A 63 -9.28 -8.60 -7.31
CA LEU A 63 -8.55 -9.59 -8.14
C LEU A 63 -8.29 -10.94 -7.46
N ASN A 64 -9.10 -11.31 -6.44
CA ASN A 64 -8.99 -12.59 -5.72
C ASN A 64 -7.63 -12.72 -4.99
N GLU A 65 -7.14 -11.57 -4.53
CA GLU A 65 -5.92 -11.40 -3.72
C GLU A 65 -6.30 -11.29 -2.24
N ASN A 66 -5.33 -11.36 -1.34
CA ASN A 66 -5.57 -11.28 0.10
C ASN A 66 -5.72 -9.83 0.57
N TYR A 67 -5.01 -8.86 -0.03
CA TYR A 67 -4.87 -7.54 0.59
C TYR A 67 -5.11 -6.26 -0.23
N PRO A 68 -5.35 -6.19 -1.55
CA PRO A 68 -5.94 -4.97 -2.09
C PRO A 68 -7.46 -4.96 -1.85
N GLY A 69 -7.93 -4.45 -0.71
CA GLY A 69 -9.37 -4.23 -0.46
C GLY A 69 -9.75 -4.05 1.01
N GLY A 70 -11.04 -4.17 1.33
CA GLY A 70 -11.56 -3.94 2.70
C GLY A 70 -11.63 -5.20 3.58
N ASP A 71 -11.52 -6.39 2.97
CA ASP A 71 -11.76 -7.68 3.63
C ASP A 71 -10.44 -8.36 3.99
N ASN A 72 -9.69 -7.73 4.91
CA ASN A 72 -8.42 -8.27 5.40
C ASN A 72 -8.59 -9.69 5.97
N PRO A 73 -7.68 -10.63 5.66
CA PRO A 73 -7.56 -11.90 6.35
C PRO A 73 -7.71 -11.75 7.86
N LYS A 74 -8.52 -12.63 8.44
CA LYS A 74 -8.76 -12.68 9.88
C LYS A 74 -8.12 -13.89 10.51
N SER A 75 -7.82 -13.81 11.79
CA SER A 75 -7.53 -14.97 12.61
C SER A 75 -8.80 -15.80 12.87
N ILE A 76 -8.64 -16.99 13.45
CA ILE A 76 -9.78 -17.83 13.86
C ILE A 76 -10.67 -17.09 14.88
N GLU A 77 -10.07 -16.24 15.72
CA GLU A 77 -10.78 -15.39 16.69
C GLU A 77 -11.43 -14.14 16.06
N GLY A 78 -11.23 -13.90 14.76
CA GLY A 78 -11.88 -12.81 14.02
C GLY A 78 -11.13 -11.47 14.04
N HIS A 79 -9.89 -11.43 14.53
CA HIS A 79 -9.03 -10.24 14.48
C HIS A 79 -8.29 -10.15 13.14
N ASP A 80 -7.85 -8.96 12.71
CA ASP A 80 -6.99 -8.83 11.53
C ASP A 80 -5.71 -9.67 11.67
N TRP A 81 -5.32 -10.35 10.60
CA TRP A 81 -4.16 -11.24 10.57
C TRP A 81 -3.06 -10.72 9.63
N TRP A 82 -1.94 -10.30 10.20
CA TRP A 82 -0.86 -9.64 9.46
C TRP A 82 0.35 -10.54 9.15
N GLY A 83 0.18 -11.86 9.25
CA GLY A 83 1.26 -12.80 8.95
C GLY A 83 1.43 -13.04 7.46
N ARG A 84 2.58 -13.63 7.07
CA ARG A 84 2.78 -14.16 5.71
C ARG A 84 1.77 -15.26 5.42
N ILE A 85 1.10 -15.21 4.29
CA ILE A 85 0.17 -16.25 3.83
C ILE A 85 0.82 -16.99 2.67
N LYS A 86 0.75 -18.32 2.69
CA LYS A 86 1.35 -19.14 1.63
C LYS A 86 0.66 -18.84 0.30
N GLY A 87 1.45 -18.40 -0.68
CA GLY A 87 0.93 -18.02 -2.00
C GLY A 87 0.55 -16.55 -2.11
N ASP A 88 0.89 -15.72 -1.11
CA ASP A 88 0.91 -14.27 -1.27
C ASP A 88 1.69 -13.91 -2.53
N THR A 89 1.07 -13.08 -3.35
CA THR A 89 1.70 -12.53 -4.53
C THR A 89 2.51 -11.30 -4.12
N PHE A 90 3.46 -10.88 -4.95
CA PHE A 90 4.19 -9.64 -4.67
C PHE A 90 3.27 -8.40 -4.61
N VAL A 91 2.04 -8.46 -5.15
CA VAL A 91 1.04 -7.39 -5.01
C VAL A 91 0.28 -7.41 -3.68
N ASP A 92 0.23 -8.54 -2.97
CA ASP A 92 -0.33 -8.62 -1.61
C ASP A 92 0.52 -7.86 -0.60
N LEU A 93 1.86 -7.84 -0.77
CA LEU A 93 2.76 -7.20 0.18
C LEU A 93 2.53 -5.69 0.33
N PRO A 94 2.58 -4.87 -0.74
CA PRO A 94 2.28 -3.45 -0.61
C PRO A 94 0.91 -3.20 0.01
N ALA A 95 -0.07 -4.05 -0.31
CA ALA A 95 -1.43 -3.88 0.12
C ALA A 95 -1.59 -4.22 1.62
N GLN A 96 -0.93 -5.27 2.09
CA GLN A 96 -0.86 -5.63 3.51
C GLN A 96 -0.20 -4.52 4.34
N LEU A 97 0.90 -3.94 3.84
CA LEU A 97 1.58 -2.81 4.50
C LEU A 97 0.70 -1.56 4.53
N HIS A 98 -0.01 -1.28 3.43
CA HIS A 98 -0.95 -0.17 3.32
C HIS A 98 -2.10 -0.32 4.33
N ASP A 99 -2.75 -1.47 4.37
CA ASP A 99 -3.91 -1.71 5.22
C ASP A 99 -3.53 -1.72 6.69
N ALA A 100 -2.34 -2.22 7.03
CA ALA A 100 -1.81 -2.11 8.39
C ALA A 100 -1.55 -0.66 8.80
N ALA A 101 -1.03 0.17 7.90
CA ALA A 101 -0.83 1.59 8.16
C ALA A 101 -2.17 2.30 8.40
N TRP A 102 -3.20 1.96 7.62
CA TRP A 102 -4.57 2.43 7.80
C TRP A 102 -5.16 2.02 9.16
N THR A 103 -5.08 0.74 9.51
CA THR A 103 -5.56 0.23 10.80
C THR A 103 -4.88 0.93 11.97
N ARG A 104 -3.57 1.21 11.90
CA ARG A 104 -2.84 1.98 12.92
C ARG A 104 -3.34 3.42 13.06
N MET A 105 -3.86 4.00 11.98
CA MET A 105 -4.50 5.33 11.99
C MET A 105 -5.97 5.29 12.41
N GLY A 106 -6.52 4.11 12.73
CA GLY A 106 -7.94 3.91 13.00
C GLY A 106 -8.82 4.09 11.77
N LEU A 107 -8.24 3.92 10.58
CA LEU A 107 -8.93 4.06 9.30
C LEU A 107 -9.28 2.69 8.75
N HIS A 108 -10.45 2.61 8.11
CA HIS A 108 -10.90 1.43 7.40
C HIS A 108 -11.48 1.87 6.06
N ALA A 109 -11.23 1.10 5.00
CA ALA A 109 -11.86 1.34 3.70
C ALA A 109 -13.38 1.18 3.86
N ASP A 110 -14.12 2.25 3.57
CA ASP A 110 -15.56 2.17 3.47
C ASP A 110 -15.94 1.55 2.12
N LYS A 111 -17.14 0.94 2.06
CA LYS A 111 -17.65 0.24 0.85
C LYS A 111 -17.61 1.09 -0.43
N TYR A 112 -17.55 2.42 -0.29
CA TYR A 112 -17.57 3.37 -1.40
C TYR A 112 -16.23 4.07 -1.65
N GLY A 113 -15.20 3.78 -0.87
CA GLY A 113 -13.87 4.41 -1.00
C GLY A 113 -13.86 5.91 -0.73
N ILE A 114 -14.87 6.46 -0.06
CA ILE A 114 -14.94 7.89 0.27
C ILE A 114 -13.84 8.24 1.26
N THR A 115 -13.64 7.41 2.29
CA THR A 115 -12.54 7.55 3.24
C THR A 115 -11.20 7.55 2.51
N LEU A 116 -11.09 6.72 1.47
CA LEU A 116 -9.91 6.64 0.61
C LEU A 116 -9.72 7.85 -0.31
N ALA A 117 -10.76 8.60 -0.65
CA ALA A 117 -10.66 9.79 -1.46
C ALA A 117 -10.53 11.10 -0.65
N THR A 118 -10.92 11.12 0.62
CA THR A 118 -11.03 12.38 1.40
C THR A 118 -10.14 12.46 2.63
N THR A 119 -9.71 11.34 3.22
CA THR A 119 -8.93 11.35 4.47
C THR A 119 -7.47 11.70 4.23
N THR A 120 -7.07 12.93 4.56
CA THR A 120 -5.69 13.40 4.33
C THR A 120 -4.66 12.77 5.27
N THR A 121 -5.07 12.20 6.40
CA THR A 121 -4.16 11.56 7.37
C THR A 121 -3.41 10.36 6.78
N SER A 122 -4.02 9.63 5.84
CA SER A 122 -3.41 8.47 5.18
C SER A 122 -2.56 8.83 3.95
N TYR A 123 -2.45 10.12 3.60
CA TYR A 123 -1.86 10.56 2.32
C TYR A 123 -0.52 9.91 1.97
N LEU A 124 0.40 9.87 2.94
CA LEU A 124 1.72 9.28 2.73
C LEU A 124 1.65 7.75 2.55
N ALA A 125 0.78 7.06 3.30
CA ALA A 125 0.59 5.62 3.16
C ALA A 125 -0.02 5.27 1.79
N ASP A 126 -1.00 6.07 1.34
CA ASP A 126 -1.68 5.88 0.06
C ASP A 126 -0.72 6.05 -1.13
N TRP A 127 0.09 7.11 -1.13
CA TRP A 127 1.09 7.33 -2.19
C TRP A 127 2.25 6.35 -2.12
N ARG A 128 2.63 5.91 -0.91
CA ARG A 128 3.59 4.82 -0.75
C ARG A 128 3.08 3.55 -1.44
N PHE A 129 1.82 3.18 -1.22
CA PHE A 129 1.20 2.02 -1.85
C PHE A 129 1.16 2.12 -3.39
N VAL A 130 0.82 3.30 -3.93
CA VAL A 130 0.88 3.58 -5.36
C VAL A 130 2.30 3.36 -5.89
N GLY A 131 3.30 3.95 -5.24
CA GLY A 131 4.69 3.84 -5.63
C GLY A 131 5.21 2.40 -5.62
N GLN A 132 4.86 1.62 -4.59
CA GLN A 132 5.24 0.22 -4.47
C GLN A 132 4.64 -0.64 -5.59
N ASN A 133 3.37 -0.42 -5.94
CA ASN A 133 2.72 -1.13 -7.04
C ASN A 133 3.34 -0.79 -8.40
N LEU A 134 3.64 0.49 -8.65
CA LEU A 134 4.28 0.92 -9.88
C LEU A 134 5.74 0.44 -9.95
N TYR A 135 6.43 0.33 -8.83
CA TYR A 135 7.75 -0.32 -8.74
C TYR A 135 7.67 -1.78 -9.18
N LEU A 136 6.76 -2.56 -8.60
CA LEU A 136 6.56 -3.97 -8.97
C LEU A 136 6.20 -4.14 -10.44
N ALA A 137 5.35 -3.26 -10.97
CA ALA A 137 4.95 -3.26 -12.37
C ALA A 137 6.15 -3.14 -13.32
N THR A 138 7.16 -2.36 -12.95
CA THR A 138 8.36 -2.16 -13.77
C THR A 138 9.39 -3.28 -13.57
N LYS A 139 9.59 -3.73 -12.33
CA LYS A 139 10.63 -4.71 -11.98
C LYS A 139 10.37 -6.09 -12.56
N HIS A 140 9.12 -6.54 -12.53
CA HIS A 140 8.77 -7.91 -12.90
C HIS A 140 8.22 -8.05 -14.32
N VAL A 141 8.29 -7.00 -15.15
CA VAL A 141 7.66 -6.98 -16.49
C VAL A 141 8.11 -8.13 -17.37
N ARG A 142 9.37 -8.58 -17.22
CA ARG A 142 9.95 -9.71 -17.98
C ARG A 142 9.71 -11.06 -17.33
N SER A 143 9.78 -11.15 -16.00
CA SER A 143 9.70 -12.42 -15.27
C SER A 143 8.27 -12.84 -14.94
N SER A 144 7.34 -11.88 -14.85
CA SER A 144 5.93 -12.11 -14.53
C SER A 144 5.05 -11.01 -15.12
N PRO A 145 4.79 -11.03 -16.45
CA PRO A 145 4.06 -9.97 -17.15
C PRO A 145 2.64 -9.76 -16.62
N LEU A 146 1.92 -10.84 -16.31
CA LEU A 146 0.55 -10.76 -15.79
C LEU A 146 0.50 -10.08 -14.41
N LEU A 147 1.42 -10.44 -13.50
CA LEU A 147 1.52 -9.80 -12.18
C LEU A 147 1.94 -8.34 -12.31
N SER A 148 2.80 -8.01 -13.27
CA SER A 148 3.21 -6.64 -13.55
C SER A 148 2.04 -5.78 -14.04
N MET A 149 1.20 -6.33 -14.92
CA MET A 149 -0.04 -5.67 -15.36
C MET A 149 -1.03 -5.49 -14.22
N LYS A 150 -1.18 -6.49 -13.33
CA LYS A 150 -2.01 -6.36 -12.12
C LYS A 150 -1.50 -5.22 -11.23
N ALA A 151 -0.21 -5.22 -10.90
CA ALA A 151 0.41 -4.18 -10.08
C ALA A 151 0.25 -2.78 -10.70
N TYR A 152 0.45 -2.66 -12.02
CA TYR A 152 0.23 -1.40 -12.75
C TYR A 152 -1.22 -0.92 -12.63
N SER A 153 -2.17 -1.83 -12.84
CA SER A 153 -3.61 -1.52 -12.80
C SER A 153 -4.04 -1.09 -11.39
N ILE A 154 -3.55 -1.78 -10.36
CA ILE A 154 -3.78 -1.41 -8.95
C ILE A 154 -3.17 -0.03 -8.68
N GLY A 155 -1.90 0.19 -9.01
CA GLY A 155 -1.20 1.45 -8.75
C GLY A 155 -1.87 2.66 -9.42
N ILE A 156 -2.18 2.57 -10.71
CA ILE A 156 -2.84 3.66 -11.45
C ILE A 156 -4.29 3.85 -10.99
N GLY A 157 -5.04 2.77 -10.80
CA GLY A 157 -6.42 2.84 -10.33
C GLY A 157 -6.51 3.51 -8.96
N PHE A 158 -5.61 3.13 -8.04
CA PHE A 158 -5.55 3.71 -6.71
C PHE A 158 -5.10 5.17 -6.75
N ALA A 159 -4.09 5.51 -7.56
CA ALA A 159 -3.65 6.90 -7.76
C ALA A 159 -4.80 7.81 -8.19
N ALA A 160 -5.66 7.35 -9.12
CA ALA A 160 -6.82 8.11 -9.58
C ALA A 160 -7.85 8.37 -8.45
N ILE A 161 -8.03 7.40 -7.54
CA ILE A 161 -8.95 7.54 -6.40
C ILE A 161 -8.40 8.52 -5.35
N ILE A 162 -7.09 8.48 -5.07
CA ILE A 162 -6.47 9.29 -4.01
C ILE A 162 -6.06 10.69 -4.48
N TYR A 163 -5.98 10.93 -5.80
CA TYR A 163 -5.59 12.22 -6.38
C TYR A 163 -6.37 13.43 -5.81
N PRO A 164 -7.69 13.37 -5.57
CA PRO A 164 -8.42 14.46 -4.92
C PRO A 164 -7.85 14.88 -3.56
N LYS A 165 -7.21 13.97 -2.81
CA LYS A 165 -6.55 14.28 -1.53
C LYS A 165 -5.41 15.27 -1.70
N SER A 166 -4.64 15.17 -2.79
CA SER A 166 -3.55 16.10 -3.09
C SER A 166 -4.07 17.53 -3.21
N VAL A 167 -5.25 17.71 -3.83
CA VAL A 167 -5.91 19.02 -3.96
C VAL A 167 -6.39 19.54 -2.60
N LEU A 168 -6.96 18.66 -1.75
CA LEU A 168 -7.40 19.04 -0.40
C LEU A 168 -6.25 19.51 0.49
N ILE A 169 -5.09 18.84 0.41
CA ILE A 169 -3.88 19.23 1.15
C ILE A 169 -3.35 20.58 0.67
N GLY A 170 -3.28 20.81 -0.65
CA GLY A 170 -2.85 22.09 -1.21
C GLY A 170 -3.72 23.27 -0.73
N ARG A 171 -5.05 23.12 -0.76
CA ARG A 171 -5.99 24.14 -0.26
C ARG A 171 -5.83 24.41 1.24
N ASN A 172 -5.57 23.37 2.03
CA ASN A 172 -5.36 23.52 3.48
C ASN A 172 -4.03 24.21 3.80
N ALA A 173 -3.03 24.11 2.93
CA ALA A 173 -1.76 24.84 3.07
C ALA A 173 -1.93 26.33 2.72
N GLU A 174 -2.68 26.64 1.65
CA GLU A 174 -2.99 28.02 1.25
C GLU A 174 -3.79 28.78 2.31
N ASN A 175 -4.76 28.12 2.98
CA ASN A 175 -5.57 28.73 4.04
C ASN A 175 -4.81 28.95 5.36
N ARG A 176 -3.55 28.53 5.46
CA ARG A 176 -2.69 28.70 6.64
C ARG A 176 -1.62 29.80 6.46
N LEU A 177 -1.60 30.46 5.31
CA LEU A 177 -0.77 31.62 5.00
C LEU A 177 -1.58 32.92 5.09
#